data_AF-A0A6I2UA55-F1
#
_entry.id   AF-A0A6I2UA55-F1
#
_cell.length_a   1.000
_cell.length_b   1.000
_cell.length_c   1.000
_cell.angle_alpha   90.00
_cell.angle_beta   90.00
_cell.angle_gamma   90.00
#
_symmetry.space_group_name_H-M   'P 1'
#
loop_
_entity.id
_entity.type
_entity.pdbx_description
1 polymer ?
#
loop_
_entity_poly.entity_id
_entity_poly.type
_entity_poly.pdbx_seq_one_letter_code
_entity_poly.pdbx_strand_id
1 'polypeptide(L)'
;MAYVSFVAEGGPIYDIKKRLGVISKSRNGWTKEMNLVAWNDGEPRYELRSWSPDHSRMGKGISLSVAEMDSLREILGDIMENIPEVVAEQAREAQEAKATESTGATKAPKAAKKTRAAKAPRATKLPKALGV
;
A
#
# COMPACT_ATOMS: atom_id res chain seq x y z
N MET A 1 -24.20 -32.84 9.35
CA MET A 1 -23.28 -31.71 9.16
C MET A 1 -22.20 -31.82 10.23
N ALA A 2 -20.94 -31.88 9.85
CA ALA A 2 -19.82 -31.94 10.79
C ALA A 2 -19.38 -30.51 11.10
N TYR A 3 -19.50 -30.10 12.37
CA TYR A 3 -18.98 -28.83 12.88
C TYR A 3 -17.53 -29.04 13.27
N VAL A 4 -16.65 -28.11 12.91
CA VAL A 4 -15.24 -28.16 13.32
C VAL A 4 -14.99 -26.99 14.25
N SER A 5 -15.12 -27.24 15.55
CA SER A 5 -14.75 -26.30 16.59
C SER A 5 -13.23 -26.25 16.70
N PHE A 6 -12.64 -25.06 16.59
CA PHE A 6 -11.22 -24.86 16.79
C PHE A 6 -11.00 -23.96 18.00
N VAL A 7 -10.11 -24.39 18.89
CA VAL A 7 -9.64 -23.61 20.03
C VAL A 7 -8.18 -23.26 19.74
N ALA A 8 -7.91 -21.99 19.47
CA ALA A 8 -6.54 -21.50 19.58
C ALA A 8 -6.19 -21.48 21.07
N GLU A 9 -5.10 -22.11 21.51
CA GLU A 9 -4.74 -22.17 22.93
C GLU A 9 -4.72 -20.76 23.56
N GLY A 10 -5.61 -20.51 24.53
CA GLY A 10 -5.78 -19.22 25.22
C GLY A 10 -6.48 -18.12 24.40
N GLY A 11 -6.96 -18.42 23.19
CA GLY A 11 -7.68 -17.49 22.32
C GLY A 11 -9.22 -17.66 22.39
N PRO A 12 -9.98 -16.76 21.74
CA PRO A 12 -11.43 -16.88 21.66
C PRO A 12 -11.83 -18.17 20.92
N ILE A 13 -12.84 -18.85 21.45
CA ILE A 13 -13.43 -20.04 20.81
C ILE A 13 -14.26 -19.56 19.62
N TYR A 14 -14.14 -20.23 18.49
CA TYR A 14 -14.96 -19.92 17.32
C TYR A 14 -15.43 -21.18 16.61
N ASP A 15 -16.58 -21.05 15.95
CA ASP A 15 -17.17 -22.09 15.13
C ASP A 15 -17.58 -21.51 13.77
N ILE A 16 -17.00 -22.05 12.69
CA ILE A 16 -17.34 -21.66 11.33
C ILE A 16 -18.63 -22.38 10.94
N LYS A 17 -19.76 -21.71 11.15
CA LYS A 17 -21.10 -22.23 10.82
C LYS A 17 -21.28 -22.45 9.32
N LYS A 18 -20.71 -21.57 8.49
CA LYS A 18 -20.79 -21.68 7.02
C LYS A 18 -19.59 -21.02 6.34
N ARG A 19 -19.05 -21.69 5.32
CA ARG A 19 -18.06 -21.09 4.42
C ARG A 19 -18.78 -20.48 3.23
N LEU A 20 -18.62 -19.17 3.00
CA LEU A 20 -19.39 -18.46 1.96
C LEU A 20 -18.58 -18.30 0.69
N GLY A 21 -17.28 -18.02 0.79
CA GLY A 21 -16.42 -17.95 -0.38
C GLY A 21 -14.98 -17.52 -0.09
N VAL A 22 -14.10 -17.81 -1.04
CA VAL A 22 -12.70 -17.36 -1.02
C VAL A 22 -12.57 -16.16 -1.93
N ILE A 23 -12.07 -15.04 -1.39
CA ILE A 23 -11.85 -13.79 -2.13
C ILE A 23 -10.49 -13.81 -2.81
N SER A 24 -9.45 -14.29 -2.11
CA SER A 24 -8.11 -14.39 -2.68
C SER A 24 -7.28 -15.48 -2.01
N LYS A 25 -6.27 -15.95 -2.75
CA LYS A 25 -5.29 -16.94 -2.27
C LYS A 25 -3.89 -16.34 -2.33
N SER A 26 -3.14 -16.52 -1.26
CA SER A 26 -1.73 -16.14 -1.16
C SER A 26 -0.83 -17.29 -1.64
N ARG A 27 0.41 -16.97 -2.03
CA ARG A 27 1.41 -17.95 -2.47
C ARG A 27 1.78 -18.96 -1.38
N ASN A 28 1.68 -18.57 -0.11
CA ASN A 28 1.92 -19.43 1.05
C ASN A 28 0.69 -20.26 1.46
N GLY A 29 -0.34 -20.32 0.62
CA GLY A 29 -1.55 -21.11 0.86
C GLY A 29 -2.61 -20.44 1.75
N TRP A 30 -2.31 -19.29 2.35
CA TRP A 30 -3.32 -18.55 3.12
C TRP A 30 -4.45 -18.06 2.22
N THR A 31 -5.67 -18.10 2.73
CA THR A 31 -6.87 -17.70 1.99
C THR A 31 -7.55 -16.54 2.68
N LYS A 32 -7.92 -15.49 1.94
CA LYS A 32 -8.85 -14.48 2.43
C LYS A 32 -10.26 -14.95 2.10
N GLU A 33 -11.09 -15.10 3.12
CA GLU A 33 -12.40 -15.74 3.00
C GLU A 33 -13.49 -14.90 3.64
N MET A 34 -14.70 -15.06 3.13
CA MET A 34 -15.94 -14.65 3.77
C MET A 34 -16.61 -15.89 4.36
N ASN A 35 -16.87 -15.86 5.67
CA ASN A 35 -17.44 -16.98 6.41
C ASN A 35 -18.55 -16.48 7.35
N LEU A 36 -19.44 -17.37 7.78
CA LEU A 36 -20.35 -17.13 8.90
C LEU A 36 -19.77 -17.83 10.14
N VAL A 37 -19.43 -17.06 11.17
CA VAL A 37 -18.69 -17.54 12.34
C VAL A 37 -19.40 -17.13 13.63
N ALA A 38 -19.61 -18.10 14.52
CA ALA A 38 -20.04 -17.84 15.88
C ALA A 38 -18.80 -17.74 16.79
N TRP A 39 -18.75 -16.71 17.62
CA TRP A 39 -17.67 -16.48 18.58
C TRP A 39 -18.16 -16.75 19.99
N ASN A 40 -17.43 -17.57 20.77
CA ASN A 40 -17.76 -17.92 22.16
C ASN A 40 -19.24 -18.30 22.35
N ASP A 41 -19.77 -19.15 21.46
CA ASP A 41 -21.18 -19.57 21.41
C ASP A 41 -22.21 -18.44 21.22
N GLY A 42 -21.75 -17.25 20.83
CA GLY A 42 -22.59 -16.11 20.50
C GLY A 42 -23.27 -16.21 19.13
N GLU A 43 -24.00 -15.15 18.78
CA GLU A 43 -24.69 -15.05 17.50
C GLU A 43 -23.69 -15.09 16.33
N PRO A 44 -23.95 -15.92 15.30
CA PRO A 44 -23.09 -15.98 14.12
C PRO A 44 -23.05 -14.64 13.38
N ARG A 45 -21.84 -14.17 13.08
CA ARG A 45 -21.59 -12.96 12.30
C ARG A 45 -20.84 -13.28 11.02
N TYR A 46 -20.96 -12.39 10.04
CA TYR A 46 -20.15 -12.48 8.85
C TYR A 46 -18.70 -12.07 9.19
N GLU A 47 -17.75 -12.92 8.86
CA GLU A 47 -16.32 -12.70 9.08
C GLU A 47 -15.60 -12.62 7.75
N LEU A 48 -14.95 -11.48 7.51
CA LEU A 48 -14.00 -11.31 6.42
C LEU A 48 -12.57 -11.33 6.99
N ARG A 49 -11.86 -12.44 6.77
CA ARG A 49 -10.55 -12.67 7.39
C ARG A 49 -9.64 -13.54 6.54
N SER A 50 -8.34 -13.44 6.79
CA SER A 50 -7.37 -14.39 6.26
C SER A 50 -7.22 -15.61 7.16
N TRP A 51 -7.25 -16.81 6.59
CA TRP A 51 -7.10 -18.09 7.28
C TRP A 51 -5.86 -18.82 6.80
N SER A 52 -5.23 -19.59 7.69
CA SER A 52 -4.20 -20.56 7.31
C SER A 52 -4.83 -21.69 6.48
N PRO A 53 -4.03 -22.45 5.70
CA PRO A 53 -4.54 -23.53 4.85
C PRO A 53 -5.38 -24.60 5.59
N ASP A 54 -5.08 -24.80 6.87
CA ASP A 54 -5.73 -25.74 7.79
C ASP A 54 -6.78 -25.08 8.70
N HIS A 55 -7.06 -23.78 8.53
CA HIS A 55 -7.94 -22.96 9.36
C HIS A 55 -7.57 -22.90 10.85
N SER A 56 -6.40 -23.38 11.28
CA SER A 56 -5.97 -23.35 12.69
C SER A 56 -5.58 -21.96 13.17
N ARG A 57 -5.12 -21.10 12.25
CA ARG A 57 -4.73 -19.71 12.50
C ARG A 57 -5.52 -18.77 11.64
N MET A 58 -5.70 -17.57 12.17
CA MET A 58 -6.39 -16.50 11.49
C MET A 58 -5.59 -15.19 11.57
N GLY A 59 -5.72 -14.38 10.54
CA GLY A 59 -5.12 -13.05 10.45
C GLY A 59 -6.05 -11.96 10.97
N LYS A 60 -5.66 -10.71 10.70
CA LYS A 60 -6.55 -9.56 10.89
C LYS A 60 -7.75 -9.66 9.96
N GLY A 61 -8.91 -9.22 10.45
CA GLY A 61 -10.18 -9.30 9.75
C GLY A 61 -11.22 -8.41 10.41
N ILE A 62 -12.42 -8.43 9.86
CA ILE A 62 -13.57 -7.65 10.34
C ILE A 62 -14.78 -8.57 10.53
N SER A 63 -15.50 -8.32 11.61
CA SER A 63 -16.79 -8.92 11.92
C SER A 63 -17.88 -7.95 11.47
N LEU A 64 -18.85 -8.45 10.72
CA LEU A 64 -19.97 -7.67 10.20
C LEU A 64 -21.27 -8.31 10.71
N SER A 65 -22.14 -7.48 11.26
CA SER A 65 -23.53 -7.83 11.51
C SER A 65 -24.27 -8.06 10.20
N VAL A 66 -25.49 -8.59 10.30
CA VAL A 66 -26.36 -8.79 9.12
C VAL A 66 -26.66 -7.47 8.43
N ALA A 67 -26.96 -6.41 9.19
CA ALA A 67 -27.26 -5.09 8.65
C ALA A 67 -26.04 -4.48 7.93
N GLU A 68 -24.85 -4.57 8.53
CA GLU A 68 -23.61 -4.08 7.90
C GLU A 68 -23.29 -4.85 6.62
N MET A 69 -23.57 -6.16 6.58
CA MET A 69 -23.37 -6.96 5.37
C MET A 69 -24.34 -6.58 4.25
N ASP A 70 -25.59 -6.26 4.59
CA ASP A 70 -26.58 -5.83 3.61
C ASP A 70 -26.22 -4.46 3.02
N SER A 71 -25.86 -3.49 3.87
CA SER A 71 -25.35 -2.20 3.40
C SER A 71 -24.07 -2.33 2.58
N LEU A 72 -23.14 -3.22 2.97
CA LEU A 72 -21.94 -3.48 2.17
C LEU A 72 -22.29 -4.08 0.80
N ARG A 73 -23.28 -4.97 0.73
CA ARG A 73 -23.76 -5.54 -0.53
C ARG A 73 -24.32 -4.47 -1.46
N GLU A 74 -25.13 -3.54 -0.95
CA GLU A 74 -25.67 -2.42 -1.72
C GLU A 74 -24.54 -1.55 -2.29
N ILE A 75 -23.60 -1.12 -1.43
CA ILE A 75 -22.43 -0.34 -1.85
C ILE A 75 -21.64 -1.08 -2.92
N LEU A 76 -21.39 -2.38 -2.77
CA LEU A 76 -20.66 -3.16 -3.77
C LEU A 76 -21.41 -3.27 -5.10
N GLY A 77 -22.74 -3.36 -5.07
CA GLY A 77 -23.58 -3.33 -6.27
C GLY A 77 -23.43 -2.00 -7.01
N ASP A 78 -23.59 -0.89 -6.31
CA ASP A 78 -23.44 0.46 -6.87
C ASP A 78 -22.04 0.66 -7.46
N ILE A 79 -21.01 0.14 -6.78
CA ILE A 79 -19.63 0.15 -7.25
C ILE A 79 -19.51 -0.61 -8.56
N MET A 80 -20.00 -1.84 -8.63
CA MET A 80 -19.85 -2.67 -9.83
C MET A 80 -20.60 -2.10 -11.04
N GLU A 81 -21.70 -1.40 -10.80
CA GLU A 81 -22.49 -0.75 -11.85
C GLU A 81 -21.87 0.59 -12.32
N ASN A 82 -21.25 1.37 -11.41
CA ASN A 82 -20.90 2.78 -11.69
C ASN A 82 -19.41 3.15 -11.56
N ILE A 83 -18.57 2.36 -10.88
CA ILE A 83 -17.13 2.68 -10.68
C ILE A 83 -16.20 2.52 -11.91
N PRO A 84 -16.50 1.76 -12.99
CA PRO A 84 -15.61 1.70 -14.14
C PRO A 84 -15.22 3.08 -14.70
N GLU A 85 -16.10 4.07 -14.60
CA GLU A 85 -15.87 5.43 -15.08
C GLU A 85 -15.07 6.27 -14.08
N VAL A 86 -15.40 6.19 -12.78
CA VAL A 86 -14.72 6.94 -11.71
C VAL A 86 -13.26 6.52 -11.53
N VAL A 87 -12.97 5.22 -11.60
CA VAL A 87 -11.59 4.72 -11.53
C VAL A 87 -10.79 5.10 -12.77
N ALA A 88 -11.43 5.13 -13.94
CA ALA A 88 -10.79 5.57 -15.18
C ALA A 88 -10.47 7.08 -15.13
N GLU A 89 -11.33 7.90 -14.53
CA GLU A 89 -11.11 9.34 -14.34
C GLU A 89 -9.98 9.61 -13.33
N GLN A 90 -10.01 8.99 -12.15
CA GLN A 90 -8.94 9.12 -11.15
C GLN A 90 -7.58 8.63 -11.67
N ALA A 91 -7.56 7.59 -12.51
CA ALA A 91 -6.35 7.11 -13.16
C ALA A 91 -5.80 8.11 -14.19
N ARG A 92 -6.67 8.83 -14.91
CA ARG A 92 -6.27 9.91 -15.85
C ARG A 92 -5.73 11.12 -15.09
N GLU A 93 -6.42 11.58 -14.06
CA GLU A 93 -5.98 12.70 -13.21
C GLU A 93 -4.61 12.40 -12.54
N ALA A 94 -4.40 11.18 -12.06
CA ALA A 94 -3.13 10.77 -11.48
C ALA A 94 -1.99 10.67 -12.52
N GLN A 95 -2.30 10.47 -13.80
CA GLN A 95 -1.31 10.50 -14.89
C GLN A 95 -0.99 11.94 -15.31
N GLU A 96 -2.01 12.80 -15.38
CA GLU A 96 -1.85 14.22 -15.71
C GLU A 96 -1.06 14.97 -14.63
N ALA A 97 -1.35 14.72 -13.34
CA ALA A 97 -0.59 15.31 -12.22
C ALA A 97 0.92 14.96 -12.29
N LYS A 98 1.25 13.72 -12.68
CA LYS A 98 2.64 13.28 -12.85
C LYS A 98 3.32 13.90 -14.07
N ALA A 99 2.57 14.21 -15.13
CA ALA A 99 3.10 14.88 -16.33
C ALA A 99 3.40 16.37 -16.08
N THR A 100 2.62 17.03 -15.21
CA THR A 100 2.85 18.43 -14.85
C THR A 100 4.10 18.63 -13.99
N GLU A 101 4.47 17.68 -13.14
CA GLU A 101 5.68 17.75 -12.32
C GLU A 101 6.98 17.58 -13.12
N SER A 102 6.97 16.89 -14.27
CA SER A 102 8.19 16.67 -15.07
C SER A 102 8.57 17.84 -15.99
N THR A 103 7.76 18.90 -16.07
CA THR A 103 7.97 20.02 -17.01
C THR A 103 8.68 21.23 -16.36
N GLY A 104 8.91 21.20 -15.04
CA GLY A 104 9.53 22.29 -14.26
C GLY A 104 11.07 22.32 -14.19
N ALA A 105 11.81 21.65 -15.08
CA ALA A 105 13.28 21.70 -15.11
C ALA A 105 13.79 22.71 -16.17
N THR A 106 13.80 24.01 -15.82
CA THR A 106 14.40 25.05 -16.65
C THR A 106 15.91 24.85 -16.77
N LYS A 107 16.39 24.49 -17.97
CA LYS A 107 17.81 24.49 -18.35
C LYS A 107 18.39 25.91 -18.20
N ALA A 108 19.31 26.11 -17.25
CA ALA A 108 20.18 27.29 -17.23
C ALA A 108 21.23 27.19 -18.35
N PRO A 109 21.53 28.27 -19.11
CA PRO A 109 22.54 28.22 -20.16
C PRO A 109 23.96 28.19 -19.59
N LYS A 110 24.81 27.29 -20.09
CA LYS A 110 26.24 27.25 -19.79
C LYS A 110 26.94 28.45 -20.42
N ALA A 111 27.33 29.43 -19.61
CA ALA A 111 28.22 30.51 -20.04
C ALA A 111 29.64 29.97 -20.25
N ALA A 112 30.12 30.01 -21.49
CA ALA A 112 31.48 29.66 -21.87
C ALA A 112 32.47 30.73 -21.38
N LYS A 113 33.41 30.35 -20.50
CA LYS A 113 34.47 31.22 -19.97
C LYS A 113 35.61 31.29 -20.99
N LYS A 114 35.67 32.34 -21.81
CA LYS A 114 36.86 32.67 -22.62
C LYS A 114 37.96 33.18 -21.68
N THR A 115 39.04 32.42 -21.56
CA THR A 115 40.28 32.81 -20.88
C THR A 115 40.99 33.88 -21.71
N ARG A 116 41.22 35.06 -21.11
CA ARG A 116 42.08 36.11 -21.68
C ARG A 116 43.39 36.12 -20.91
N ALA A 117 44.49 35.89 -21.63
CA ALA A 117 45.85 35.93 -21.10
C ALA A 117 46.18 37.34 -20.57
N ALA A 118 46.67 37.42 -19.34
CA ALA A 118 47.24 38.64 -18.76
C ALA A 118 48.77 38.55 -18.78
N LYS A 119 49.39 39.54 -19.42
CA LYS A 119 50.83 39.74 -19.56
C LYS A 119 51.41 40.27 -18.25
N ALA A 120 52.43 39.61 -17.72
CA ALA A 120 53.10 39.96 -16.46
C ALA A 120 53.86 41.31 -16.54
N PRO A 121 53.88 42.12 -15.46
CA PRO A 121 54.85 43.19 -15.30
C PRO A 121 56.17 42.68 -14.65
N ARG A 122 57.25 43.37 -15.00
CA ARG A 122 58.66 43.04 -14.75
C ARG A 122 59.10 43.40 -13.32
N ALA A 123 60.11 42.67 -12.85
CA ALA A 123 60.60 42.58 -11.47
C ALA A 123 61.20 43.85 -10.84
N THR A 124 61.16 43.88 -9.49
CA THR A 124 62.07 44.72 -8.68
C THR A 124 62.56 43.98 -7.42
N LYS A 125 63.82 43.55 -7.50
CA LYS A 125 64.92 43.44 -6.51
C LYS A 125 64.70 42.88 -5.08
N LEU A 126 65.47 41.82 -4.81
CA LEU A 126 66.04 41.32 -3.53
C LEU A 126 66.85 42.43 -2.80
N PRO A 127 67.11 42.36 -1.45
CA PRO A 127 68.10 41.38 -0.96
C PRO A 127 68.00 40.85 0.49
N LYS A 128 68.63 39.67 0.64
CA LYS A 128 69.55 39.14 1.68
C LYS A 128 69.48 39.62 3.14
N ALA A 129 69.48 38.62 4.03
CA ALA A 129 70.23 38.46 5.29
C ALA A 129 69.37 37.60 6.24
N LEU A 130 69.84 36.70 7.10
CA LEU A 130 71.12 36.34 7.70
C LEU A 130 70.93 34.89 8.25
N GLY A 131 71.86 33.94 8.12
CA GLY A 131 72.80 33.54 9.19
C GLY A 131 72.11 33.31 10.55
N VAL A 132 72.14 32.14 11.20
CA VAL A 132 73.18 31.10 11.36
C VAL A 132 72.49 29.76 11.61
#